data_AF-A0A010RJ42-F1
#
_entry.id   AF-A0A010RJ42-F1
#
_cell.length_a   1.000
_cell.length_b   1.000
_cell.length_c   1.000
_cell.angle_alpha   90.00
_cell.angle_beta   90.00
_cell.angle_gamma   90.00
#
_symmetry.space_group_name_H-M   'P 1'
#
loop_
_entity.id
_entity.type
_entity.pdbx_description
1 polymer ?
#
loop_
_entity_poly.entity_id
_entity_poly.type
_entity_poly.pdbx_seq_one_letter_code
_entity_poly.pdbx_strand_id
1 'polypeptide(L)'
;MSADLFRAIPESKLAASAQGIKRQMSARIPSNVPYVVDNLWEWSRPEHYPSRRHSIYASPTPELALLNASAALVGSDRYVACRLIVAPSAIKLAQLEVVDARHHADIRLITQWLSRHSKELTEISVAQKRDIALLFLPGLRRDELEKLRLESGVVGELCELVRTHATFWATASSVPRKGEGELFFELIDESGSYRLEPI
;
A
#
# COMPACT_ATOMS: atom_id res chain seq x y z
N MET A 1 13.11 -13.75 -17.01
CA MET A 1 13.40 -14.26 -15.65
C MET A 1 12.51 -13.49 -14.69
N SER A 2 11.58 -14.16 -14.00
CA SER A 2 10.82 -13.52 -12.91
C SER A 2 11.75 -13.37 -11.72
N ALA A 3 11.86 -12.17 -11.13
CA ALA A 3 12.64 -12.03 -9.91
C ALA A 3 11.92 -12.74 -8.74
N ASP A 4 12.72 -13.28 -7.82
CA ASP A 4 12.21 -13.88 -6.60
C ASP A 4 11.71 -12.82 -5.62
N LEU A 5 10.66 -13.16 -4.88
CA LEU A 5 10.09 -12.31 -3.84
C LEU A 5 10.45 -12.88 -2.46
N PHE A 6 10.80 -12.02 -1.52
CA PHE A 6 11.25 -12.42 -0.19
C PHE A 6 10.46 -11.71 0.90
N ARG A 7 10.28 -12.39 2.03
CA ARG A 7 9.68 -11.83 3.25
C ARG A 7 10.49 -12.28 4.46
N ALA A 8 10.70 -11.38 5.42
CA ALA A 8 11.19 -11.75 6.73
C ALA A 8 10.00 -11.98 7.66
N ILE A 9 10.03 -13.10 8.37
CA ILE A 9 9.03 -13.44 9.39
C ILE A 9 9.73 -13.89 10.67
N PRO A 10 9.06 -13.82 11.84
CA PRO A 10 9.59 -14.42 13.06
C PRO A 10 9.78 -15.93 12.88
N GLU A 11 10.86 -16.50 13.42
CA GLU A 11 11.21 -17.93 13.33
C GLU A 11 10.07 -18.80 13.86
N SER A 12 9.39 -18.34 14.93
CA SER A 12 8.21 -18.99 15.50
C SER A 12 7.04 -19.17 14.51
N LYS A 13 7.01 -18.43 13.40
CA LYS A 13 5.96 -18.48 12.37
C LYS A 13 6.32 -19.36 11.18
N LEU A 14 7.55 -19.90 11.09
CA LEU A 14 8.00 -20.68 9.93
C LEU A 14 7.11 -21.89 9.65
N ALA A 15 6.85 -22.72 10.68
CA ALA A 15 6.07 -23.96 10.52
C ALA A 15 4.65 -23.69 9.99
N ALA A 16 3.98 -22.66 10.51
CA ALA A 16 2.66 -22.25 10.04
C ALA A 16 2.70 -21.67 8.61
N SER A 17 3.74 -20.90 8.30
CA SER A 17 3.89 -20.24 6.99
C SER A 17 4.19 -21.24 5.86
N ALA A 18 4.79 -22.39 6.18
CA ALA A 18 4.99 -23.49 5.24
C ALA A 18 3.69 -24.21 4.86
N GLN A 19 2.64 -24.13 5.69
CA GLN A 19 1.34 -24.75 5.42
C GLN A 19 0.45 -23.90 4.49
N GLY A 20 0.82 -22.64 4.25
CA GLY A 20 0.08 -21.69 3.42
C GLY A 20 -0.53 -20.57 4.23
N ILE A 21 -0.29 -19.35 3.78
CA ILE A 21 -0.86 -18.12 4.33
C ILE A 21 -1.94 -17.64 3.37
N LYS A 22 -3.16 -17.49 3.90
CA LYS A 22 -4.32 -17.05 3.13
C LYS A 22 -4.31 -15.54 2.86
N ARG A 23 -5.10 -15.12 1.88
CA ARG A 23 -5.38 -13.72 1.58
C ARG A 23 -5.88 -12.97 2.83
N GLN A 24 -5.43 -11.74 3.00
CA GLN A 24 -5.89 -10.87 4.08
C GLN A 24 -7.25 -10.27 3.73
N MET A 25 -8.29 -10.66 4.48
CA MET A 25 -9.66 -10.17 4.25
C MET A 25 -9.89 -8.76 4.80
N SER A 26 -9.27 -8.41 5.91
CA SER A 26 -9.40 -7.09 6.52
C SER A 26 -8.49 -6.07 5.84
N ALA A 27 -9.02 -4.87 5.61
CA ALA A 27 -8.22 -3.74 5.16
C ALA A 27 -7.16 -3.38 6.21
N ARG A 28 -5.91 -3.28 5.78
CA ARG A 28 -4.81 -2.77 6.59
C ARG A 28 -4.92 -1.25 6.73
N ILE A 29 -4.75 -0.75 7.94
CA ILE A 29 -4.60 0.68 8.20
C ILE A 29 -3.17 1.09 7.79
N PRO A 30 -3.00 2.10 6.93
CA PRO A 30 -1.66 2.62 6.59
C PRO A 30 -0.93 3.08 7.85
N SER A 31 0.33 2.71 8.03
CA SER A 31 1.09 3.06 9.25
C SER A 31 2.08 4.22 9.04
N ASN A 32 2.60 4.40 7.83
CA ASN A 32 3.71 5.30 7.50
C ASN A 32 3.36 6.32 6.40
N VAL A 33 2.12 6.34 5.91
CA VAL A 33 1.63 7.24 4.87
C VAL A 33 0.37 7.96 5.39
N PRO A 34 0.23 9.29 5.21
CA PRO A 34 -0.99 10.00 5.60
C PRO A 34 -2.24 9.41 4.94
N TYR A 35 -3.33 9.25 5.70
CA TYR A 35 -4.55 8.58 5.20
C TYR A 35 -5.13 9.24 3.96
N VAL A 36 -5.12 10.56 3.87
CA VAL A 36 -5.53 11.29 2.67
C VAL A 36 -4.72 10.88 1.43
N VAL A 37 -3.41 10.67 1.58
CA VAL A 37 -2.55 10.24 0.48
C VAL A 37 -2.87 8.80 0.07
N ASP A 38 -2.96 7.89 1.05
CA ASP A 38 -3.32 6.48 0.76
C ASP A 38 -4.70 6.35 0.11
N ASN A 39 -5.68 7.15 0.57
CA ASN A 39 -7.02 7.20 -0.02
C ASN A 39 -6.99 7.67 -1.47
N LEU A 40 -6.21 8.71 -1.78
CA LEU A 40 -6.07 9.23 -3.15
C LEU A 40 -5.31 8.24 -4.05
N TRP A 41 -4.29 7.56 -3.54
CA TRP A 41 -3.63 6.48 -4.26
C TRP A 41 -4.59 5.32 -4.53
N GLU A 42 -5.36 4.84 -3.55
CA GLU A 42 -6.31 3.74 -3.78
C GLU A 42 -7.46 4.12 -4.73
N TRP A 43 -7.95 5.36 -4.66
CA TRP A 43 -8.95 5.86 -5.61
C TRP A 43 -8.42 5.87 -7.04
N SER A 44 -7.20 6.38 -7.26
CA SER A 44 -6.56 6.46 -8.58
C SER A 44 -5.92 5.15 -9.07
N ARG A 45 -5.94 4.09 -8.24
CA ARG A 45 -5.28 2.80 -8.54
C ARG A 45 -5.84 2.13 -9.80
N PRO A 46 -5.02 1.81 -10.81
CA PRO A 46 -5.42 0.95 -11.92
C PRO A 46 -5.83 -0.45 -11.44
N GLU A 47 -6.85 -1.05 -12.06
CA GLU A 47 -7.45 -2.30 -11.59
C GLU A 47 -6.47 -3.49 -11.57
N HIS A 48 -5.47 -3.49 -12.45
CA HIS A 48 -4.47 -4.54 -12.54
C HIS A 48 -3.39 -4.48 -11.44
N TYR A 49 -3.28 -3.36 -10.72
CA TYR A 49 -2.37 -3.22 -9.58
C TYR A 49 -3.01 -3.69 -8.27
N PRO A 50 -2.21 -4.22 -7.33
CA PRO A 50 -2.70 -4.69 -6.04
C PRO A 50 -3.16 -3.53 -5.15
N SER A 51 -4.22 -3.73 -4.38
CA SER A 51 -4.66 -2.76 -3.38
C SER A 51 -3.73 -2.76 -2.18
N ARG A 52 -3.17 -1.60 -1.80
CA ARG A 52 -2.28 -1.44 -0.64
C ARG A 52 -2.93 -1.83 0.68
N ARG A 53 -4.27 -1.85 0.72
CA ARG A 53 -5.09 -2.21 1.89
C ARG A 53 -5.23 -3.71 2.08
N HIS A 54 -5.11 -4.50 1.01
CA HIS A 54 -5.21 -5.96 1.04
C HIS A 54 -3.88 -6.65 0.66
N SER A 55 -2.84 -5.85 0.46
CA SER A 55 -1.54 -6.33 0.01
C SER A 55 -0.69 -6.89 1.14
N ILE A 56 0.13 -7.84 0.75
CA ILE A 56 1.24 -8.36 1.52
C ILE A 56 2.53 -7.71 0.99
N TYR A 57 3.37 -7.25 1.91
CA TYR A 57 4.63 -6.58 1.61
C TYR A 57 5.77 -7.60 1.57
N ALA A 58 6.66 -7.41 0.60
CA ALA A 58 7.80 -8.26 0.30
C ALA A 58 8.99 -7.41 -0.16
N SER A 59 10.10 -8.06 -0.50
CA SER A 59 11.33 -7.42 -0.94
C SER A 59 11.95 -8.19 -2.09
N PRO A 60 12.72 -7.51 -2.97
CA PRO A 60 13.38 -8.15 -4.11
C PRO A 60 14.65 -8.93 -3.73
N THR A 61 15.16 -8.75 -2.51
CA THR A 61 16.27 -9.55 -1.96
C THR A 61 16.00 -9.97 -0.51
N PRO A 62 16.65 -11.04 -0.04
CA PRO A 62 16.57 -11.45 1.36
C PRO A 62 17.07 -10.42 2.37
N GLU A 63 18.15 -9.71 2.03
CA GLU A 63 18.77 -8.72 2.91
C GLU A 63 17.82 -7.54 3.14
N LEU A 64 17.15 -7.09 2.07
CA LEU A 64 16.10 -6.08 2.17
C LEU A 64 14.89 -6.57 2.96
N ALA A 65 14.52 -7.86 2.82
CA ALA A 65 13.44 -8.44 3.60
C ALA A 65 13.75 -8.37 5.11
N LEU A 66 14.98 -8.72 5.51
CA LEU A 66 15.44 -8.65 6.90
C LEU A 66 15.54 -7.21 7.40
N LEU A 67 16.06 -6.29 6.59
CA LEU A 67 16.19 -4.87 6.94
C LEU A 67 14.83 -4.22 7.23
N ASN A 68 13.79 -4.61 6.47
CA ASN A 68 12.44 -4.06 6.59
C ASN A 68 11.52 -4.86 7.53
N ALA A 69 12.07 -5.86 8.24
CA ALA A 69 11.30 -6.72 9.12
C ALA A 69 10.73 -5.93 10.31
N SER A 70 9.41 -5.97 10.49
CA SER A 70 8.69 -5.14 11.46
C SER A 70 7.64 -5.89 12.29
N ALA A 71 7.50 -7.21 12.10
CA ALA A 71 6.56 -8.01 12.89
C ALA A 71 7.05 -8.13 14.34
N ALA A 72 6.15 -7.97 15.32
CA ALA A 72 6.54 -8.07 16.72
C ALA A 72 7.22 -9.41 17.03
N LEU A 73 8.43 -9.34 17.60
CA LEU A 73 9.17 -10.49 18.12
C LEU A 73 8.78 -10.73 19.58
N VAL A 74 8.74 -11.99 20.00
CA VAL A 74 8.41 -12.39 21.37
C VAL A 74 9.59 -13.17 21.97
N GLY A 75 10.09 -12.75 23.12
CA GLY A 75 11.20 -13.43 23.79
C GLY A 75 12.48 -13.42 22.96
N SER A 76 13.03 -14.60 22.67
CA SER A 76 14.26 -14.80 21.89
C SER A 76 14.02 -15.06 20.41
N ASP A 77 12.82 -14.74 19.90
CA ASP A 77 12.49 -14.92 18.48
C ASP A 77 13.36 -14.00 17.60
N ARG A 78 13.65 -14.46 16.39
CA ARG A 78 14.49 -13.74 15.41
C ARG A 78 13.82 -13.77 14.05
N TYR A 79 14.18 -12.80 13.21
CA TYR A 79 13.70 -12.79 11.84
C TYR A 79 14.46 -13.79 10.98
N VAL A 80 13.71 -14.49 10.13
CA VAL A 80 14.22 -15.40 9.11
C VAL A 80 13.73 -14.92 7.75
N ALA A 81 14.66 -14.71 6.83
CA ALA A 81 14.34 -14.43 5.45
C ALA A 81 13.76 -15.69 4.80
N CYS A 82 12.65 -15.54 4.09
CA CYS A 82 12.00 -16.61 3.38
C CYS A 82 11.74 -16.20 1.93
N ARG A 83 11.97 -17.13 1.01
CA ARG A 83 11.47 -17.02 -0.35
C ARG A 83 9.97 -17.24 -0.36
N LEU A 84 9.28 -16.44 -1.14
CA LEU A 84 7.85 -16.52 -1.33
C LEU A 84 7.51 -17.48 -2.47
N ILE A 85 6.64 -18.43 -2.19
CA ILE A 85 6.20 -19.45 -3.14
C ILE A 85 4.72 -19.19 -3.47
N VAL A 86 4.50 -18.64 -4.67
CA VAL A 86 3.17 -18.37 -5.24
C VAL A 86 3.25 -18.42 -6.76
N ALA A 87 2.17 -18.84 -7.43
CA ALA A 87 2.09 -18.75 -8.88
C ALA A 87 2.01 -17.27 -9.30
N PRO A 88 2.82 -16.80 -10.28
CA PRO A 88 2.75 -15.41 -10.76
C PRO A 88 1.35 -15.01 -11.25
N SER A 89 0.60 -15.95 -11.83
CA SER A 89 -0.77 -15.74 -12.29
C SER A 89 -1.80 -15.63 -11.15
N ALA A 90 -1.43 -15.91 -9.91
CA ALA A 90 -2.30 -15.85 -8.74
C ALA A 90 -2.19 -14.53 -7.96
N ILE A 91 -1.32 -13.61 -8.40
CA ILE A 91 -1.07 -12.34 -7.71
C ILE A 91 -1.15 -11.14 -8.64
N LYS A 92 -1.61 -10.01 -8.11
CA LYS A 92 -1.30 -8.66 -8.62
C LYS A 92 -0.06 -8.17 -7.88
N LEU A 93 0.87 -7.52 -8.57
CA LEU A 93 2.12 -7.06 -7.99
C LEU A 93 2.40 -5.61 -8.36
N ALA A 94 3.01 -4.87 -7.42
CA ALA A 94 3.60 -3.57 -7.66
C ALA A 94 4.95 -3.47 -6.94
N GLN A 95 5.92 -2.89 -7.63
CA GLN A 95 7.17 -2.43 -7.04
C GLN A 95 7.31 -0.93 -7.31
N LEU A 96 7.61 -0.17 -6.26
CA LEU A 96 7.87 1.27 -6.33
C LEU A 96 9.33 1.55 -6.66
N GLU A 97 9.60 2.71 -7.27
CA GLU A 97 10.97 3.20 -7.50
C GLU A 97 11.64 3.76 -6.23
N VAL A 98 10.85 3.95 -5.16
CA VAL A 98 11.32 4.42 -3.85
C VAL A 98 11.45 3.25 -2.87
N VAL A 99 12.45 3.31 -2.00
CA VAL A 99 12.72 2.28 -0.97
C VAL A 99 11.54 2.01 -0.04
N ASP A 100 10.74 3.04 0.24
CA ASP A 100 9.56 3.00 1.11
C ASP A 100 8.55 4.03 0.60
N ALA A 101 7.26 3.67 0.56
CA ALA A 101 6.19 4.56 0.10
C ALA A 101 6.13 5.91 0.85
N ARG A 102 6.59 5.98 2.11
CA ARG A 102 6.66 7.23 2.89
C ARG A 102 7.58 8.29 2.28
N HIS A 103 8.48 7.88 1.38
CA HIS A 103 9.41 8.76 0.69
C HIS A 103 8.90 9.18 -0.70
N HIS A 104 7.70 8.74 -1.10
CA HIS A 104 7.14 9.06 -2.41
C HIS A 104 6.84 10.56 -2.56
N ALA A 105 7.19 11.14 -3.72
CA ALA A 105 7.07 12.57 -3.99
C ALA A 105 5.62 13.08 -3.90
N ASP A 106 4.64 12.22 -4.21
CA ASP A 106 3.21 12.56 -4.13
C ASP A 106 2.78 12.97 -2.71
N ILE A 107 3.42 12.45 -1.66
CA ILE A 107 3.13 12.87 -0.28
C ILE A 107 3.37 14.37 -0.14
N ARG A 108 4.51 14.85 -0.64
CA ARG A 108 4.84 16.28 -0.62
C ARG A 108 3.90 17.09 -1.52
N LEU A 109 3.57 16.59 -2.70
CA LEU A 109 2.62 17.23 -3.62
C LEU A 109 1.26 17.48 -2.94
N ILE A 110 0.68 16.44 -2.36
CA ILE A 110 -0.64 16.47 -1.73
C ILE A 110 -0.62 17.33 -0.46
N THR A 111 0.38 17.16 0.41
CA THR A 111 0.48 17.95 1.65
C THR A 111 0.68 19.43 1.40
N GLN A 112 1.45 19.81 0.37
CA GLN A 112 1.57 21.21 -0.05
C GLN A 112 0.26 21.77 -0.57
N TRP A 113 -0.48 20.99 -1.37
CA TRP A 113 -1.80 21.39 -1.85
C TRP A 113 -2.78 21.61 -0.69
N LEU A 114 -2.85 20.67 0.26
CA LEU A 114 -3.72 20.77 1.44
C LEU A 114 -3.40 21.99 2.30
N SER A 115 -2.10 22.32 2.43
CA SER A 115 -1.66 23.49 3.19
C SER A 115 -2.08 24.80 2.52
N ARG A 116 -1.99 24.88 1.19
CA ARG A 116 -2.42 26.05 0.41
C ARG A 116 -3.94 26.26 0.47
N HIS A 117 -4.71 25.18 0.53
CA HIS A 117 -6.18 25.23 0.61
C HIS A 117 -6.70 25.05 2.04
N SER A 118 -5.88 25.38 3.04
CA SER A 118 -6.21 25.12 4.45
C SER A 118 -7.44 25.90 4.92
N LYS A 119 -7.67 27.11 4.40
CA LYS A 119 -8.87 27.90 4.73
C LYS A 119 -10.13 27.28 4.15
N GLU A 120 -10.08 26.85 2.89
CA GLU A 120 -11.17 26.17 2.18
C GLU A 120 -11.54 24.83 2.81
N LEU A 121 -10.62 24.23 3.58
CA LEU A 121 -10.86 23.00 4.33
C LEU A 121 -11.31 23.25 5.78
N THR A 122 -10.89 24.35 6.41
CA THR A 122 -11.07 24.57 7.86
C THR A 122 -12.10 25.65 8.21
N GLU A 123 -12.37 26.60 7.32
CA GLU A 123 -13.33 27.71 7.50
C GLU A 123 -14.69 27.42 6.85
N ILE A 124 -15.03 26.14 6.69
CA ILE A 124 -16.33 25.66 6.18
C ILE A 124 -17.31 25.34 7.31
N SER A 125 -18.58 25.12 6.96
CA SER A 125 -19.62 24.76 7.93
C SER A 125 -19.32 23.40 8.61
N VAL A 126 -19.88 23.18 9.79
CA VAL A 126 -19.72 21.89 10.52
C VAL A 126 -20.23 20.70 9.70
N ALA A 127 -21.30 20.87 8.92
CA ALA A 127 -21.80 19.83 8.02
C ALA A 127 -20.74 19.46 6.98
N GLN A 128 -20.20 20.45 6.27
CA GLN A 128 -19.15 20.23 5.28
C GLN A 128 -17.88 19.65 5.90
N LYS A 129 -17.51 20.06 7.13
CA LYS A 129 -16.39 19.46 7.88
C LYS A 129 -16.58 17.96 8.09
N ARG A 130 -17.79 17.51 8.41
CA ARG A 130 -18.09 16.08 8.59
C ARG A 130 -17.91 15.32 7.27
N ASP A 131 -18.34 15.90 6.17
CA ASP A 131 -18.22 15.28 4.85
C ASP A 131 -16.75 15.15 4.43
N ILE A 132 -15.97 16.23 4.52
CA ILE A 132 -14.55 16.19 4.14
C ILE A 132 -13.68 15.41 5.13
N ALA A 133 -14.12 15.22 6.39
CA ALA A 133 -13.37 14.46 7.38
C ALA A 133 -13.13 13.01 6.93
N LEU A 134 -14.03 12.45 6.12
CA LEU A 134 -13.88 11.12 5.52
C LEU A 134 -12.59 10.98 4.71
N LEU A 135 -12.14 12.05 4.04
CA LEU A 135 -10.88 12.07 3.30
C LEU A 135 -9.67 11.76 4.20
N PHE A 136 -9.77 12.08 5.48
CA PHE A 136 -8.72 11.90 6.48
C PHE A 136 -8.91 10.65 7.34
N LEU A 137 -9.94 9.83 7.09
CA LEU A 137 -10.10 8.53 7.75
C LEU A 137 -9.37 7.44 6.95
N PRO A 138 -8.79 6.42 7.61
CA PRO A 138 -8.17 5.31 6.89
C PRO A 138 -9.25 4.48 6.19
N GLY A 139 -8.96 4.02 4.97
CA GLY A 139 -9.81 3.03 4.31
C GLY A 139 -11.00 3.59 3.55
N LEU A 140 -11.03 4.88 3.23
CA LEU A 140 -12.09 5.50 2.41
C LEU A 140 -12.20 4.78 1.06
N ARG A 141 -13.35 4.21 0.73
CA ARG A 141 -13.53 3.40 -0.49
C ARG A 141 -13.54 4.28 -1.73
N ARG A 142 -13.31 3.66 -2.89
CA ARG A 142 -13.23 4.36 -4.17
C ARG A 142 -14.55 5.07 -4.52
N ASP A 143 -15.68 4.39 -4.31
CA ASP A 143 -17.03 4.94 -4.51
C ASP A 143 -17.36 6.07 -3.53
N GLU A 144 -16.94 5.95 -2.27
CA GLU A 144 -17.08 7.01 -1.27
C GLU A 144 -16.27 8.26 -1.64
N LEU A 145 -15.01 8.09 -2.06
CA LEU A 145 -14.17 9.22 -2.50
C LEU A 145 -14.68 9.82 -3.81
N GLU A 146 -15.19 9.00 -4.73
CA GLU A 146 -15.79 9.48 -5.98
C GLU A 146 -17.04 10.33 -5.71
N LYS A 147 -17.86 9.93 -4.74
CA LYS A 147 -19.00 10.73 -4.29
C LYS A 147 -18.54 12.07 -3.71
N LEU A 148 -17.56 12.06 -2.79
CA LEU A 148 -17.01 13.28 -2.21
C LEU A 148 -16.42 14.23 -3.25
N ARG A 149 -15.75 13.68 -4.27
CA ARG A 149 -15.19 14.43 -5.40
C ARG A 149 -16.26 15.19 -6.19
N LEU A 150 -17.43 14.57 -6.37
CA LEU A 150 -18.56 15.16 -7.10
C LEU A 150 -19.32 16.20 -6.25
N GLU A 151 -19.37 16.00 -4.94
CA GLU A 151 -20.15 16.84 -4.01
C GLU A 151 -19.35 18.04 -3.45
N SER A 152 -18.02 17.96 -3.42
CA SER A 152 -17.15 19.00 -2.85
C SER A 152 -16.15 19.52 -3.88
N GLY A 153 -16.28 20.80 -4.25
CA GLY A 153 -15.39 21.44 -5.22
C GLY A 153 -13.91 21.35 -4.85
N VAL A 154 -13.57 21.59 -3.58
CA VAL A 154 -12.18 21.50 -3.07
C VAL A 154 -11.63 20.08 -3.13
N VAL A 155 -12.45 19.06 -2.84
CA VAL A 155 -12.03 17.64 -3.00
C VAL A 155 -11.90 17.29 -4.49
N GLY A 156 -12.80 17.82 -5.32
CA GLY A 156 -12.73 17.76 -6.78
C GLY A 156 -11.37 18.21 -7.31
N GLU A 157 -10.96 19.42 -6.94
CA GLU A 157 -9.67 20.00 -7.34
C GLU A 157 -8.46 19.17 -6.88
N LEU A 158 -8.50 18.63 -5.65
CA LEU A 158 -7.46 17.73 -5.16
C LEU A 158 -7.38 16.42 -5.97
N CYS A 159 -8.52 15.84 -6.30
CA CYS A 159 -8.57 14.65 -7.15
C CYS A 159 -8.04 14.93 -8.57
N GLU A 160 -8.31 16.11 -9.13
CA GLU A 160 -7.74 16.52 -10.42
C GLU A 160 -6.21 16.71 -10.35
N LEU A 161 -5.71 17.32 -9.27
CA LEU A 161 -4.26 17.41 -9.01
C LEU A 161 -3.62 16.02 -9.03
N VAL A 162 -4.20 15.07 -8.28
CA VAL A 162 -3.69 13.70 -8.20
C VAL A 162 -3.75 13.02 -9.57
N ARG A 163 -4.87 13.10 -10.28
CA ARG A 163 -5.00 12.47 -11.61
C ARG A 163 -3.97 13.01 -12.61
N THR A 164 -3.64 14.29 -12.52
CA THR A 164 -2.75 14.97 -13.46
C THR A 164 -1.27 14.83 -13.11
N HIS A 165 -0.94 14.82 -11.82
CA HIS A 165 0.44 14.98 -11.37
C HIS A 165 0.96 13.88 -10.44
N ALA A 166 0.09 13.07 -9.84
CA ALA A 166 0.55 11.98 -8.99
C ALA A 166 1.24 10.92 -9.85
N THR A 167 2.36 10.43 -9.35
CA THR A 167 3.23 9.50 -10.10
C THR A 167 3.24 8.10 -9.52
N PHE A 168 2.64 7.87 -8.35
CA PHE A 168 2.73 6.60 -7.61
C PHE A 168 2.42 5.36 -8.46
N TRP A 169 1.28 5.35 -9.16
CA TRP A 169 0.92 4.23 -10.04
C TRP A 169 1.53 4.31 -11.43
N ALA A 170 1.92 5.51 -11.88
CA ALA A 170 2.52 5.70 -13.20
C ALA A 170 3.97 5.18 -13.25
N THR A 171 4.70 5.26 -12.14
CA THR A 171 6.08 4.77 -12.02
C THR A 171 6.18 3.38 -11.40
N ALA A 172 5.10 2.86 -10.82
CA ALA A 172 5.04 1.48 -10.34
C ALA A 172 5.32 0.47 -11.46
N SER A 173 5.97 -0.63 -11.12
CA SER A 173 6.24 -1.76 -12.02
C SER A 173 5.48 -2.99 -11.56
N SER A 174 4.75 -3.64 -12.47
CA SER A 174 4.14 -4.96 -12.23
C SER A 174 5.12 -6.12 -12.40
N VAL A 175 6.30 -5.84 -12.96
CA VAL A 175 7.39 -6.81 -13.11
C VAL A 175 8.42 -6.55 -12.02
N PRO A 176 8.71 -7.54 -11.15
CA PRO A 176 9.76 -7.43 -10.15
C PRO A 176 11.12 -7.18 -10.79
N ARG A 177 11.83 -6.16 -10.31
CA ARG A 177 13.19 -5.79 -10.72
C ARG A 177 14.14 -6.03 -9.56
N LYS A 178 15.37 -6.47 -9.88
CA LYS A 178 16.47 -6.49 -8.92
C LYS A 178 16.83 -5.05 -8.58
N GLY A 179 17.02 -4.74 -7.30
CA GLY A 179 17.39 -3.41 -6.83
C GLY A 179 16.60 -3.01 -5.60
N GLU A 180 16.55 -1.71 -5.35
CA GLU A 180 15.80 -1.11 -4.27
C GLU A 180 14.34 -0.87 -4.67
N GLY A 181 13.45 -0.78 -3.69
CA GLY A 181 12.03 -0.48 -3.93
C GLY A 181 11.10 -1.28 -3.04
N GLU A 182 10.09 -0.61 -2.47
CA GLU A 182 9.00 -1.28 -1.77
C GLU A 182 8.24 -2.17 -2.76
N LEU A 183 8.09 -3.45 -2.43
CA LEU A 183 7.35 -4.41 -3.22
C LEU A 183 6.14 -4.90 -2.41
N PHE A 184 4.99 -4.93 -3.05
CA PHE A 184 3.78 -5.45 -2.45
C PHE A 184 2.93 -6.17 -3.49
N PHE A 185 2.17 -7.16 -3.04
CA PHE A 185 1.34 -7.98 -3.90
C PHE A 185 0.03 -8.33 -3.21
N GLU A 186 -1.00 -8.61 -4.01
CA GLU A 186 -2.32 -9.05 -3.56
C GLU A 186 -2.66 -10.38 -4.23
N LEU A 187 -3.15 -11.34 -3.45
CA LEU A 187 -3.72 -12.58 -4.00
C LEU A 187 -5.03 -12.29 -4.72
N ILE A 188 -5.17 -12.80 -5.95
CA ILE A 188 -6.34 -12.54 -6.79
C ILE A 188 -7.59 -13.27 -6.27
N ASP A 189 -7.42 -14.52 -5.83
CA ASP A 189 -8.52 -15.37 -5.33
C ASP A 189 -8.66 -15.22 -3.80
N GLU A 190 -9.90 -15.17 -3.31
CA GLU A 190 -10.24 -15.17 -1.88
C GLU A 190 -9.76 -16.44 -1.15
N SER A 191 -9.79 -17.57 -1.85
CA SER A 191 -9.27 -18.85 -1.38
C SER A 191 -7.76 -19.00 -1.62
N GLY A 192 -7.14 -18.02 -2.29
CA GLY A 192 -5.73 -18.00 -2.62
C GLY A 192 -4.82 -18.07 -1.39
N SER A 193 -3.67 -18.70 -1.57
CA SER A 193 -2.62 -18.75 -0.55
C SER A 193 -1.22 -18.69 -1.18
N TYR A 194 -0.25 -18.32 -0.36
CA TYR A 194 1.18 -18.42 -0.68
C TYR A 194 1.90 -19.13 0.47
N ARG A 195 3.08 -19.69 0.18
CA ARG A 195 3.93 -20.30 1.22
C ARG A 195 5.23 -19.52 1.35
N LEU A 196 5.90 -19.72 2.48
CA LEU A 196 7.23 -19.18 2.75
C LEU A 196 8.19 -20.32 2.97
N GLU A 197 9.29 -20.33 2.23
CA GLU A 197 10.38 -21.29 2.38
C GLU A 197 11.62 -20.55 2.90
N PRO A 198 12.18 -20.93 4.05
CA PRO A 198 13.39 -20.28 4.57
C PRO A 198 14.55 -20.49 3.59
N ILE A 199 15.45 -19.51 3.54
CA ILE A 199 16.67 -19.56 2.72
C ILE A 199 17.91 -19.85 3.55
#